data_AF-A0A375G1M2-F1
#
_entry.id   AF-A0A375G1M2-F1
#
_cell.length_a   1.000
_cell.length_b   1.000
_cell.length_c   1.000
_cell.angle_alpha   90.00
_cell.angle_beta   90.00
_cell.angle_gamma   90.00
#
_symmetry.space_group_name_H-M   'P 1'
#
loop_
_entity.id
_entity.type
_entity.pdbx_description
1 polymer ?
#
loop_
_entity_poly.entity_id
_entity_poly.type
_entity_poly.pdbx_seq_one_letter_code
_entity_poly.pdbx_strand_id
1 'polypeptide(L)'
;MTPELPYASETTPEGLARLIEHIRHAAGQGDLDPVFVRKLAKRIGKEFQEMKAARPGDAGLAGLESGIEALLLAADSGHGARLTKSLQRLRENEGASGGASPASH
;
A
#
# COMPACT_ATOMS: atom_id res chain seq x y z
N MET A 1 -42.84 6.56 9.68
CA MET A 1 -41.89 5.83 8.81
C MET A 1 -40.94 6.86 8.21
N THR A 2 -39.79 7.06 8.83
CA THR A 2 -38.70 7.87 8.28
C THR A 2 -38.08 7.08 7.12
N PRO A 3 -37.94 7.67 5.91
CA PRO A 3 -37.21 7.00 4.84
C PRO A 3 -35.76 6.85 5.28
N GLU A 4 -35.27 5.62 5.34
CA GLU A 4 -33.85 5.34 5.54
C GLU A 4 -33.09 5.99 4.39
N LEU A 5 -32.25 6.97 4.72
CA LEU A 5 -31.36 7.60 3.76
C LEU A 5 -30.42 6.51 3.22
N PRO A 6 -30.42 6.24 1.90
CA PRO A 6 -29.55 5.21 1.33
C PRO A 6 -28.11 5.64 1.56
N TYR A 7 -27.33 4.74 2.17
CA TYR A 7 -25.88 4.80 2.42
C TYR A 7 -25.16 5.87 1.59
N ALA A 8 -25.19 7.11 2.07
CA ALA A 8 -24.43 8.20 1.47
C ALA A 8 -23.02 8.04 2.01
N SER A 9 -22.27 7.08 1.47
CA SER A 9 -20.82 7.13 1.64
C SER A 9 -20.39 8.53 1.22
N GLU A 10 -19.80 9.29 2.16
CA GLU A 10 -19.20 10.59 1.89
C GLU A 10 -18.09 10.46 0.82
N THR A 11 -17.60 9.24 0.60
CA THR A 11 -16.62 8.89 -0.42
C THR A 11 -17.25 8.97 -1.81
N THR A 12 -16.74 9.88 -2.63
CA THR A 12 -17.05 9.95 -4.05
C THR A 12 -16.04 9.13 -4.87
N PRO A 13 -16.38 8.62 -6.06
CA PRO A 13 -15.43 7.96 -6.95
C PRO A 13 -14.18 8.80 -7.21
N GLU A 14 -14.38 10.10 -7.43
CA GLU A 14 -13.30 11.05 -7.71
C GLU A 14 -12.45 11.35 -6.47
N GLY A 15 -13.08 11.43 -5.29
CA GLY A 15 -12.36 11.51 -4.02
C GLY A 15 -11.50 10.28 -3.77
N LEU A 16 -12.01 9.09 -4.08
CA LEU A 16 -11.28 7.84 -3.94
C LEU A 16 -10.10 7.76 -4.93
N ALA A 17 -10.30 8.22 -6.18
CA ALA A 17 -9.23 8.32 -7.17
C ALA A 17 -8.07 9.20 -6.69
N ARG A 18 -8.39 10.41 -6.20
CA ARG A 18 -7.39 11.36 -5.67
C ARG A 18 -6.66 10.79 -4.46
N LEU A 19 -7.39 10.11 -3.56
CA LEU A 19 -6.79 9.45 -2.41
C LEU A 19 -5.80 8.36 -2.85
N ILE A 20 -6.18 7.51 -3.81
CA ILE A 20 -5.31 6.47 -4.37
C ILE A 20 -4.04 7.08 -4.97
N GLU A 21 -4.18 8.14 -5.77
CA GLU A 21 -3.03 8.83 -6.37
C GLU A 21 -2.07 9.39 -5.33
N HIS A 22 -2.60 10.05 -4.29
CA HIS A 22 -1.79 10.62 -3.22
C HIS A 22 -1.02 9.55 -2.45
N ILE A 23 -1.68 8.44 -2.09
CA ILE A 23 -1.04 7.32 -1.39
C ILE A 23 0.03 6.69 -2.28
N ARG A 24 -0.24 6.52 -3.59
CA ARG A 24 0.72 5.95 -4.54
C ARG A 24 1.98 6.79 -4.61
N HIS A 25 1.83 8.11 -4.71
CA HIS A 25 2.97 9.03 -4.74
C HIS A 25 3.79 8.95 -3.45
N ALA A 26 3.15 9.05 -2.28
CA ALA A 26 3.84 8.98 -0.99
C ALA A 26 4.48 7.59 -0.73
N ALA A 27 3.85 6.51 -1.16
CA ALA A 27 4.41 5.16 -1.10
C ALA A 27 5.64 5.01 -2.01
N GLY A 28 5.60 5.57 -3.23
CA GLY A 28 6.73 5.56 -4.16
C GLY A 28 7.93 6.38 -3.67
N GLN A 29 7.69 7.43 -2.88
CA GLN A 29 8.73 8.22 -2.21
C GLN A 29 9.32 7.53 -0.97
N GLY A 30 8.66 6.47 -0.47
CA GLY A 30 9.07 5.78 0.74
C GLY A 30 8.66 6.47 2.04
N ASP A 31 7.80 7.50 1.96
CA ASP A 31 7.30 8.28 3.10
C ASP A 31 6.26 7.50 3.91
N LEU A 32 5.63 6.49 3.31
CA LEU A 32 4.65 5.65 3.95
C LEU A 32 5.20 4.27 4.29
N ASP A 33 4.80 3.78 5.46
CA ASP A 33 5.09 2.41 5.85
C ASP A 33 4.35 1.41 4.95
N PRO A 34 5.02 0.42 4.34
CA PRO A 34 4.38 -0.54 3.46
C PRO A 34 3.26 -1.37 4.12
N VAL A 35 3.32 -1.66 5.43
CA VAL A 35 2.23 -2.34 6.14
C VAL A 35 1.01 -1.41 6.24
N PHE A 36 1.25 -0.13 6.51
CA PHE A 36 0.20 0.89 6.49
C PHE A 36 -0.43 1.02 5.09
N VAL A 37 0.38 1.14 4.03
CA VAL A 37 -0.11 1.21 2.64
C VAL A 37 -0.97 -0.01 2.31
N ARG A 38 -0.53 -1.22 2.68
CA ARG A 38 -1.29 -2.47 2.45
C ARG A 38 -2.64 -2.48 3.17
N LYS A 39 -2.67 -2.03 4.43
CA LYS A 39 -3.93 -1.93 5.21
C LYS A 39 -4.88 -0.92 4.59
N LEU A 40 -4.35 0.23 4.16
CA LEU A 40 -5.12 1.29 3.54
C LEU A 40 -5.69 0.85 2.19
N ALA A 41 -4.89 0.20 1.34
CA ALA A 41 -5.33 -0.37 0.07
C ALA A 41 -6.48 -1.39 0.25
N LYS A 42 -6.41 -2.25 1.28
CA LYS A 42 -7.50 -3.17 1.61
C LYS A 42 -8.79 -2.45 2.03
N ARG A 43 -8.68 -1.36 2.80
CA ARG A 43 -9.85 -0.56 3.22
C ARG A 43 -10.48 0.17 2.03
N ILE A 44 -9.67 0.79 1.19
CA ILE A 44 -10.09 1.42 -0.07
C ILE A 44 -10.77 0.39 -0.98
N GLY A 45 -10.23 -0.84 -1.05
CA GLY A 45 -10.84 -1.93 -1.79
C GLY A 45 -12.24 -2.28 -1.31
N LYS A 46 -12.49 -2.32 0.01
CA LYS A 46 -13.82 -2.56 0.55
C LYS A 46 -14.80 -1.43 0.19
N GLU A 47 -14.38 -0.19 0.41
CA GLU A 47 -15.16 1.01 0.07
C GLU A 47 -15.55 1.00 -1.42
N PHE A 48 -14.60 0.67 -2.30
CA PHE A 48 -14.83 0.54 -3.73
C PHE A 48 -15.86 -0.53 -4.07
N GLN A 49 -15.79 -1.72 -3.44
CA GLN A 49 -16.76 -2.79 -3.68
C GLN A 49 -18.16 -2.41 -3.18
N GLU A 50 -18.27 -1.73 -2.03
CA GLU A 50 -19.53 -1.21 -1.51
C GLU A 50 -20.13 -0.16 -2.47
N MET A 51 -19.31 0.79 -2.96
CA MET A 51 -19.71 1.75 -3.99
C MET A 51 -20.17 1.09 -5.29
N LYS A 52 -19.44 0.08 -5.77
CA LYS A 52 -19.76 -0.67 -6.98
C LYS A 52 -21.06 -1.46 -6.85
N ALA A 53 -21.32 -2.03 -5.67
CA ALA A 53 -22.58 -2.70 -5.37
C ALA A 53 -23.76 -1.72 -5.32
N ALA A 54 -23.55 -0.51 -4.78
CA ALA A 54 -24.57 0.53 -4.72
C ALA A 54 -24.84 1.22 -6.07
N ARG A 55 -23.86 1.24 -6.98
CA ARG A 55 -23.91 1.94 -8.28
C ARG A 55 -23.36 1.07 -9.42
N PRO A 56 -24.04 -0.04 -9.76
CA PRO A 56 -23.58 -0.92 -10.84
C PRO A 56 -23.58 -0.17 -12.18
N GLY A 57 -22.44 -0.17 -12.86
CA GLY A 57 -22.28 0.49 -14.17
C GLY A 57 -21.87 1.96 -14.12
N ASP A 58 -21.56 2.52 -12.95
CA ASP A 58 -21.01 3.86 -12.83
C ASP A 58 -19.63 3.95 -13.50
N ALA A 59 -19.53 4.77 -14.56
CA ALA A 59 -18.31 4.97 -15.32
C ALA A 59 -17.18 5.64 -14.48
N GLY A 60 -17.54 6.39 -13.42
CA GLY A 60 -16.58 6.99 -12.50
C GLY A 60 -15.83 5.97 -11.63
N LEU A 61 -16.29 4.71 -11.62
CA LEU A 61 -15.61 3.60 -10.94
C LEU A 61 -14.55 2.94 -11.83
N ALA A 62 -14.53 3.23 -13.13
CA ALA A 62 -13.57 2.66 -14.07
C ALA A 62 -12.14 3.07 -13.69
N GLY A 63 -11.20 2.11 -13.68
CA GLY A 63 -9.79 2.36 -13.39
C GLY A 63 -9.44 2.52 -11.90
N LEU A 64 -10.41 2.57 -10.98
CA LEU A 64 -10.12 2.55 -9.55
C LEU A 64 -9.53 1.20 -9.10
N GLU A 65 -9.98 0.10 -9.72
CA GLU A 65 -9.49 -1.26 -9.44
C GLU A 65 -7.98 -1.40 -9.71
N SER A 66 -7.51 -0.92 -10.87
CA SER A 66 -6.08 -0.93 -11.19
C SER A 66 -5.26 0.00 -10.28
N GLY A 67 -5.86 1.11 -9.83
CA GLY A 67 -5.26 1.98 -8.82
C GLY A 67 -5.05 1.28 -7.47
N ILE A 68 -6.05 0.50 -7.03
CA ILE A 68 -5.97 -0.29 -5.78
C ILE A 68 -4.92 -1.40 -5.91
N GLU A 69 -4.86 -2.09 -7.04
CA GLU A 69 -3.84 -3.10 -7.33
C GLU A 69 -2.43 -2.50 -7.30
N ALA A 70 -2.24 -1.32 -7.87
CA ALA A 70 -0.95 -0.61 -7.84
C ALA A 70 -0.50 -0.28 -6.41
N LEU A 71 -1.43 0.07 -5.52
CA LEU A 71 -1.11 0.31 -4.09
C LEU A 71 -0.68 -0.97 -3.38
N LEU A 72 -1.34 -2.10 -3.65
CA LEU A 72 -0.96 -3.40 -3.08
C LEU A 72 0.44 -3.81 -3.56
N LEU A 73 0.71 -3.64 -4.86
CA LEU A 73 2.02 -3.93 -5.44
C LEU A 73 3.13 -3.04 -4.85
N ALA A 74 2.87 -1.74 -4.67
CA ALA A 74 3.81 -0.81 -4.06
C ALA A 74 4.14 -1.18 -2.60
N ALA A 75 3.14 -1.66 -1.85
CA ALA A 75 3.34 -2.14 -0.49
C ALA A 75 4.20 -3.42 -0.45
N ASP A 76 4.00 -4.34 -1.39
CA ASP A 76 4.75 -5.60 -1.41
C ASP A 76 6.20 -5.38 -1.90
N SER A 77 6.42 -4.51 -2.89
CA SER A 77 7.77 -4.14 -3.35
C SER A 77 8.57 -3.38 -2.28
N GLY A 78 7.91 -2.52 -1.49
CA GLY A 78 8.51 -1.85 -0.33
C GLY A 78 8.97 -2.84 0.76
N HIS A 79 8.22 -3.93 1.01
CA HIS A 79 8.66 -5.00 1.90
C HIS A 79 9.89 -5.73 1.36
N GLY A 80 9.88 -6.06 0.06
CA GLY A 80 11.03 -6.68 -0.61
C GLY A 80 12.30 -5.84 -0.47
N ALA A 81 12.21 -4.54 -0.75
CA ALA A 81 13.34 -3.61 -0.63
C ALA A 81 13.87 -3.50 0.80
N ARG A 82 12.99 -3.49 1.81
CA ARG A 82 13.40 -3.47 3.23
C ARG A 82 14.12 -4.75 3.63
N LEU A 83 13.62 -5.91 3.20
CA LEU A 83 14.28 -7.20 3.45
C LEU A 83 15.65 -7.25 2.80
N THR A 84 15.79 -6.84 1.54
CA THR A 84 17.08 -6.77 0.83
C THR A 84 18.07 -5.88 1.57
N LYS A 85 17.66 -4.67 2.01
CA LYS A 85 18.54 -3.76 2.78
C LYS A 85 18.94 -4.33 4.14
N SER A 86 18.05 -5.04 4.83
CA SER A 86 18.37 -5.69 6.10
C SER A 86 19.35 -6.85 5.91
N LEU A 87 19.16 -7.67 4.86
CA LEU A 87 20.09 -8.74 4.50
C LEU A 87 21.46 -8.22 4.09
N GLN A 88 21.52 -7.12 3.35
CA GLN A 88 22.78 -6.47 3.00
C GLN A 88 23.53 -6.03 4.26
N ARG A 89 22.85 -5.33 5.19
CA ARG A 89 23.44 -4.90 6.46
C ARG A 89 23.91 -6.06 7.34
N LEU A 90 23.16 -7.17 7.36
CA LEU A 90 23.57 -8.37 8.08
C LEU A 90 24.88 -8.93 7.52
N ARG A 91 25.00 -9.06 6.19
CA ARG A 91 26.23 -9.53 5.52
C ARG A 91 27.42 -8.61 5.75
N GLU A 92 27.21 -7.29 5.71
CA GLU A 92 28.24 -6.29 6.02
C GLU A 92 28.74 -6.45 7.47
N ASN A 93 27.84 -6.70 8.41
CA ASN A 93 28.18 -6.91 9.81
C ASN A 93 28.87 -8.26 10.07
N GLU A 94 28.43 -9.34 9.40
CA GLU A 94 29.08 -10.66 9.47
C GLU A 94 30.49 -10.63 8.85
N GLY A 95 30.69 -9.90 7.75
CA GLY A 95 32.00 -9.66 7.15
C GLY A 95 32.93 -8.81 8.01
N ALA A 96 32.39 -7.85 8.76
CA ALA A 96 33.15 -7.03 9.70
C ALA A 96 33.53 -7.78 10.99
N SER A 97 32.70 -8.71 11.45
CA SER A 97 32.97 -9.50 12.67
C SER A 97 33.85 -10.74 12.43
N GLY A 98 33.99 -11.20 11.18
CA GLY A 98 34.83 -12.35 10.80
C GLY A 98 36.32 -12.05 10.55
N GLY A 99 36.76 -10.81 10.71
CA GLY A 99 38.13 -10.36 10.41
C GLY A 99 39.14 -10.44 11.55
N ALA A 100 38.77 -10.91 12.74
CA ALA A 100 39.67 -10.99 13.88
C ALA A 100 39.85 -12.44 14.36
N SER A 101 40.47 -13.27 13.53
CA SER A 101 41.33 -14.35 14.04
C SER A 101 42.74 -13.78 14.14
N PRO A 102 43.26 -13.43 15.33
CA PRO A 102 44.66 -13.11 15.48
C PRO A 102 45.46 -14.39 15.27
N ALA A 103 46.27 -14.42 14.22
CA ALA A 103 47.37 -15.37 14.14
C ALA A 103 48.31 -15.12 15.34
N SER A 104 48.61 -16.14 16.13
CA SER A 104 49.85 -16.22 16.93
C SER A 104 50.07 -17.63 17.50
N HIS A 105 51.19 -18.21 17.06
CA HIS A 105 52.00 -19.30 17.63
C HIS A 105 51.52 -20.75 17.59
#